data_AF-A0A6M0S1R5-F1
#
_entry.id   AF-A0A6M0S1R5-F1
#
_cell.length_a   1.000
_cell.length_b   1.000
_cell.length_c   1.000
_cell.angle_alpha   90.00
_cell.angle_beta   90.00
_cell.angle_gamma   90.00
#
_symmetry.space_group_name_H-M   'P 1'
#
loop_
_entity.id
_entity.type
_entity.pdbx_description
1 polymer ?
#
loop_
_entity_poly.entity_id
_entity_poly.type
_entity_poly.pdbx_seq_one_letter_code
_entity_poly.pdbx_strand_id
1 'polypeptide(L)'
;MNHFIDVAVAFLGGTIISVKGGYRVLQHPKEGHIFNRLADARWFLAVHWCDQFPTPAGILTHDGQVTFQNHAALAYGDTVFLPIKSRKAIFNHCLTLTPGEVVTYTIEDSSQTDKHEVEIMGLDIDPRYGRVALVKTKQSGSSASF
;
A
#
# COMPACT_ATOMS: atom_id res chain seq x y z
N MET A 1 -13.82 -32.62 -7.32
CA MET A 1 -12.57 -32.39 -6.57
C MET A 1 -12.87 -31.37 -5.48
N ASN A 2 -12.93 -31.79 -4.21
CA ASN A 2 -13.17 -30.88 -3.10
C ASN A 2 -11.91 -30.05 -2.87
N HIS A 3 -11.97 -28.76 -3.20
CA HIS A 3 -10.97 -27.80 -2.74
C HIS A 3 -11.27 -27.51 -1.27
N PHE A 4 -10.59 -28.21 -0.38
CA PHE A 4 -10.59 -27.86 1.04
C PHE A 4 -9.92 -26.49 1.19
N ILE A 5 -10.69 -25.51 1.67
CA ILE A 5 -10.20 -24.22 2.12
C ILE A 5 -10.02 -24.35 3.62
N ASP A 6 -8.77 -24.35 4.09
CA ASP A 6 -8.49 -24.52 5.52
C ASP A 6 -8.61 -23.20 6.29
N VAL A 7 -8.28 -22.07 5.65
CA VAL A 7 -8.33 -20.72 6.24
C VAL A 7 -8.62 -19.68 5.16
N ALA A 8 -9.47 -18.70 5.46
CA ALA A 8 -9.67 -17.49 4.66
C ALA A 8 -9.37 -16.24 5.50
N VAL A 9 -8.68 -15.27 4.92
CA VAL A 9 -8.35 -14.00 5.58
C VAL A 9 -8.60 -12.83 4.65
N ALA A 10 -9.22 -11.77 5.18
CA ALA A 10 -9.37 -10.50 4.49
C ALA A 10 -8.12 -9.64 4.70
N PHE A 11 -7.64 -8.99 3.63
CA PHE A 11 -6.45 -8.14 3.68
C PHE A 11 -6.55 -7.05 2.61
N LEU A 12 -6.55 -5.77 3.01
CA LEU A 12 -6.67 -4.61 2.10
C LEU A 12 -7.85 -4.70 1.11
N GLY A 13 -9.02 -5.18 1.57
CA GLY A 13 -10.19 -5.39 0.72
C GLY A 13 -10.11 -6.64 -0.17
N GLY A 14 -8.97 -7.32 -0.21
CA GLY A 14 -8.78 -8.60 -0.86
C GLY A 14 -9.09 -9.79 0.04
N THR A 15 -9.17 -10.98 -0.55
CA THR A 15 -9.41 -12.25 0.16
C THR A 15 -8.33 -13.25 -0.21
N ILE A 16 -7.59 -13.69 0.80
CA ILE A 16 -6.57 -14.74 0.68
C ILE A 16 -7.13 -16.03 1.26
N ILE A 17 -7.09 -17.11 0.49
CA ILE A 17 -7.48 -18.45 0.93
C ILE A 17 -6.27 -19.38 0.94
N SER A 18 -6.15 -20.20 1.98
CA SER A 18 -5.20 -21.31 2.00
C SER A 18 -5.75 -22.46 1.18
N VAL A 19 -4.91 -23.02 0.32
CA VAL A 19 -5.22 -24.17 -0.53
C VAL A 19 -4.05 -25.14 -0.55
N LYS A 20 -4.27 -26.35 -1.08
CA LYS A 20 -3.18 -27.30 -1.30
C LYS A 20 -2.07 -26.65 -2.14
N GLY A 21 -0.87 -26.58 -1.55
CA GLY A 21 0.33 -26.03 -2.19
C GLY A 21 0.61 -24.55 -1.92
N GLY A 22 -0.25 -23.81 -1.20
CA GLY A 22 0.04 -22.42 -0.83
C GLY A 22 -1.20 -21.57 -0.59
N TYR A 23 -1.19 -20.36 -1.16
CA TYR A 23 -2.20 -19.33 -0.93
C TYR A 23 -2.72 -18.79 -2.26
N ARG A 24 -4.04 -18.64 -2.39
CA ARG A 24 -4.68 -17.98 -3.54
C ARG A 24 -5.29 -16.67 -3.11
N VAL A 25 -5.20 -15.66 -3.97
CA VAL A 25 -5.93 -14.40 -3.84
C VAL A 25 -7.11 -14.44 -4.80
N LEU A 26 -8.33 -14.23 -4.30
CA LEU A 26 -9.54 -14.34 -5.14
C LEU A 26 -9.61 -13.25 -6.22
N GLN A 27 -9.07 -12.07 -5.93
CA GLN A 27 -9.01 -10.93 -6.84
C GLN A 27 -7.86 -11.02 -7.85
N HIS A 28 -7.09 -12.12 -7.85
CA HIS A 28 -5.97 -12.27 -8.77
C HIS A 28 -6.47 -12.43 -10.22
N PRO A 29 -5.97 -11.64 -11.19
CA PRO A 29 -6.49 -11.65 -12.56
C PRO A 29 -6.24 -12.97 -13.29
N LYS A 30 -5.13 -13.64 -12.97
CA LYS A 30 -4.89 -15.02 -13.40
C LYS A 30 -5.56 -15.98 -12.44
N GLU A 31 -6.68 -16.54 -12.86
CA GLU A 31 -7.38 -17.57 -12.11
C GLU A 31 -6.43 -18.74 -11.78
N GLY A 32 -6.53 -19.25 -10.56
CA GLY A 32 -5.74 -20.40 -10.12
C GLY A 32 -4.27 -20.13 -9.82
N HIS A 33 -3.79 -18.88 -9.86
CA HIS A 33 -2.43 -18.57 -9.40
C HIS A 33 -2.28 -18.85 -7.89
N ILE A 34 -1.24 -19.60 -7.52
CA ILE A 34 -0.92 -19.98 -6.15
C ILE A 34 0.41 -19.35 -5.76
N PHE A 35 0.38 -18.54 -4.70
CA PHE A 35 1.55 -18.00 -4.04
C PHE A 35 2.10 -19.04 -3.04
N ASN A 36 3.42 -19.19 -3.01
CA ASN A 36 4.08 -20.13 -2.10
C ASN A 36 3.98 -19.68 -0.63
N ARG A 37 3.96 -18.37 -0.37
CA ARG A 37 3.92 -17.79 0.98
C ARG A 37 2.76 -16.82 1.14
N LEU A 38 2.21 -16.74 2.35
CA LEU A 38 1.19 -15.75 2.71
C LEU A 38 1.70 -14.31 2.51
N ALA A 39 2.98 -14.08 2.80
CA ALA A 39 3.64 -12.79 2.58
C ALA A 39 3.57 -12.36 1.11
N ASP A 40 3.78 -13.27 0.16
CA ASP A 40 3.73 -12.96 -1.27
C ASP A 40 2.30 -12.58 -1.71
N ALA A 41 1.29 -13.29 -1.18
CA ALA A 41 -0.12 -12.97 -1.42
C ALA A 41 -0.54 -11.61 -0.82
N ARG A 42 -0.05 -11.28 0.38
CA ARG A 42 -0.24 -9.96 1.00
C ARG A 42 0.48 -8.86 0.23
N TRP A 43 1.68 -9.12 -0.26
CA TRP A 43 2.45 -8.18 -1.07
C TRP A 43 1.74 -7.87 -2.39
N PHE A 44 1.19 -8.89 -3.05
CA PHE A 44 0.33 -8.73 -4.22
C PHE A 44 -0.85 -7.78 -3.93
N LEU A 45 -1.56 -7.99 -2.80
CA LEU A 45 -2.68 -7.13 -2.43
C LEU A 45 -2.27 -5.71 -2.06
N ALA A 46 -1.08 -5.51 -1.48
CA ALA A 46 -0.54 -4.18 -1.20
C ALA A 46 -0.22 -3.42 -2.50
N VAL A 47 0.39 -4.09 -3.47
CA VAL A 47 0.64 -3.53 -4.81
C VAL A 47 -0.68 -3.20 -5.51
N HIS A 48 -1.62 -4.14 -5.52
CA HIS A 48 -2.94 -3.94 -6.13
C HIS A 48 -3.71 -2.77 -5.48
N TRP A 49 -3.60 -2.62 -4.15
CA TRP A 49 -4.20 -1.51 -3.43
C TRP A 49 -3.63 -0.17 -3.90
N CYS A 50 -2.32 -0.05 -4.12
CA CYS A 50 -1.73 1.18 -4.65
C CYS A 50 -2.15 1.43 -6.11
N ASP A 51 -2.18 0.38 -6.92
CA ASP A 51 -2.38 0.49 -8.37
C ASP A 51 -3.81 0.92 -8.76
N GLN A 52 -4.81 0.64 -7.91
CA GLN A 52 -6.19 1.03 -8.19
C GLN A 52 -6.46 2.55 -8.08
N PHE A 53 -5.56 3.33 -7.48
CA PHE A 53 -5.78 4.77 -7.28
C PHE A 53 -5.44 5.58 -8.54
N PRO A 54 -6.28 6.56 -8.92
CA PRO A 54 -5.96 7.49 -9.99
C PRO A 54 -4.95 8.58 -9.57
N THR A 55 -4.70 8.73 -8.27
CA THR A 55 -3.72 9.66 -7.71
C THR A 55 -2.43 8.94 -7.33
N PRO A 56 -1.29 9.66 -7.20
CA PRO A 56 -0.03 9.04 -6.81
C PRO A 56 -0.15 8.19 -5.55
N ALA A 57 0.31 6.95 -5.62
CA ALA A 57 0.34 6.00 -4.52
C ALA A 57 1.58 5.11 -4.60
N GLY A 58 2.05 4.64 -3.47
CA GLY A 58 3.22 3.77 -3.39
C GLY A 58 3.41 3.11 -2.04
N ILE A 59 4.43 2.25 -1.99
CA ILE A 59 4.82 1.48 -0.80
C ILE A 59 6.20 1.95 -0.38
N LEU A 60 6.30 2.43 0.86
CA LEU A 60 7.52 2.94 1.46
C LEU A 60 7.99 1.98 2.56
N THR A 61 9.29 1.69 2.57
CA THR A 61 9.93 0.78 3.52
C THR A 61 10.78 1.53 4.54
N HIS A 62 11.27 0.80 5.55
CA HIS A 62 11.92 1.36 6.73
C HIS A 62 13.22 2.13 6.46
N ASP A 63 13.90 1.82 5.36
CA ASP A 63 15.11 2.51 4.91
C ASP A 63 14.79 3.77 4.07
N GLY A 64 13.51 4.08 3.88
CA GLY A 64 13.05 5.19 3.04
C GLY A 64 13.04 4.86 1.55
N GLN A 65 13.19 3.59 1.15
CA GLN A 65 13.01 3.17 -0.23
C GLN A 65 11.53 3.00 -0.58
N VAL A 66 11.18 3.47 -1.78
CA VAL A 66 9.85 3.26 -2.36
C VAL A 66 9.91 1.99 -3.21
N THR A 67 9.33 0.90 -2.72
CA THR A 67 9.40 -0.42 -3.37
C THR A 67 8.35 -0.64 -4.44
N PHE A 68 7.31 0.19 -4.47
CA PHE A 68 6.29 0.20 -5.51
C PHE A 68 5.71 1.60 -5.67
N GLN A 69 5.40 1.96 -6.91
CA GLN A 69 4.72 3.20 -7.28
C GLN A 69 3.69 2.87 -8.35
N ASN A 70 2.50 3.44 -8.22
CA ASN A 70 1.50 3.33 -9.27
C ASN A 70 1.84 4.25 -10.46
N HIS A 71 1.09 4.10 -11.56
CA HIS A 71 1.31 4.87 -12.76
C HIS A 71 1.25 6.40 -12.53
N ALA A 72 0.31 6.86 -11.69
CA ALA A 72 0.16 8.28 -11.38
C ALA A 72 1.38 8.85 -10.65
N ALA A 73 1.98 8.10 -9.71
CA ALA A 73 3.20 8.51 -9.03
C ALA A 73 4.41 8.59 -9.97
N LEU A 74 4.52 7.64 -10.90
CA LEU A 74 5.58 7.66 -11.92
C LEU A 74 5.42 8.87 -12.87
N ALA A 75 4.19 9.17 -13.30
CA ALA A 75 3.90 10.33 -14.15
C ALA A 75 4.10 11.67 -13.43
N TYR A 76 3.83 11.73 -12.12
CA TYR A 76 4.01 12.92 -11.29
C TYR A 76 5.51 13.20 -10.98
N GLY A 77 6.37 12.20 -11.11
CA GLY A 77 7.77 12.24 -10.69
C GLY A 77 7.94 11.66 -9.29
N ASP A 78 8.76 10.63 -9.19
CA ASP A 78 8.96 9.82 -7.98
C ASP A 78 9.39 10.65 -6.75
N THR A 79 10.29 11.59 -6.98
CA THR A 79 10.86 12.50 -6.00
C THR A 79 9.98 13.72 -5.75
N VAL A 80 8.99 13.97 -6.61
CA VAL A 80 7.98 15.00 -6.42
C VAL A 80 6.81 14.46 -5.59
N PHE A 81 6.38 13.22 -5.85
CA PHE A 81 5.38 12.52 -5.04
C PHE A 81 5.89 12.26 -3.62
N LEU A 82 7.07 11.66 -3.49
CA LEU A 82 7.70 11.40 -2.20
C LEU A 82 9.13 11.92 -2.21
N PRO A 83 9.34 13.20 -1.84
CA PRO A 83 10.67 13.78 -1.70
C PRO A 83 11.52 12.98 -0.74
N ILE A 84 12.77 12.71 -1.13
CA ILE A 84 13.72 11.87 -0.37
C ILE A 84 13.83 12.34 1.09
N LYS A 85 13.81 13.67 1.31
CA LYS A 85 13.90 14.28 2.64
C LYS A 85 12.71 13.95 3.56
N SER A 86 11.53 13.72 2.98
CA SER A 86 10.28 13.48 3.73
C SER A 86 10.02 12.01 4.01
N ARG A 87 10.61 11.09 3.22
CA ARG A 87 10.34 9.65 3.28
C ARG A 87 10.53 9.07 4.69
N LYS A 88 11.65 9.35 5.35
CA LYS A 88 11.91 8.81 6.70
C LYS A 88 10.90 9.31 7.74
N ALA A 89 10.51 10.58 7.66
CA ALA A 89 9.48 11.14 8.53
C ALA A 89 8.12 10.46 8.31
N ILE A 90 7.71 10.31 7.04
CA ILE A 90 6.50 9.59 6.63
C ILE A 90 6.50 8.15 7.15
N PHE A 91 7.61 7.43 7.02
CA PHE A 91 7.72 6.06 7.54
C PHE A 91 7.60 6.01 9.06
N ASN A 92 8.21 6.96 9.79
CA ASN A 92 8.10 7.01 11.24
C ASN A 92 6.66 7.21 11.72
N HIS A 93 5.83 7.95 10.99
CA HIS A 93 4.40 8.06 11.31
C HIS A 93 3.72 6.68 11.24
N CYS A 94 3.98 5.90 10.19
CA CYS A 94 3.47 4.54 10.03
C CYS A 94 3.73 3.64 11.25
N LEU A 95 4.89 3.77 11.90
CA LEU A 95 5.25 2.96 13.08
C LEU A 95 4.32 3.19 14.28
N THR A 96 3.73 4.37 14.39
CA THR A 96 2.85 4.75 15.51
C THR A 96 1.39 4.36 15.31
N LEU A 97 1.01 4.03 14.07
CA LEU A 97 -0.37 3.72 13.72
C LEU A 97 -0.79 2.34 14.20
N THR A 98 -2.04 2.17 14.56
CA THR A 98 -2.65 0.84 14.75
C THR A 98 -3.03 0.22 13.39
N PRO A 99 -3.24 -1.11 13.31
CA PRO A 99 -3.67 -1.74 12.05
C PRO A 99 -4.97 -1.13 11.51
N GLY A 100 -4.94 -0.68 10.25
CA GLY A 100 -6.10 -0.05 9.58
C GLY A 100 -6.25 1.45 9.84
N GLU A 101 -5.44 2.03 10.73
CA GLU A 101 -5.42 3.47 10.97
C GLU A 101 -4.72 4.22 9.83
N VAL A 102 -5.27 5.39 9.48
CA VAL A 102 -4.76 6.26 8.43
C VAL A 102 -4.53 7.65 9.02
N VAL A 103 -3.35 8.23 8.76
CA VAL A 103 -3.02 9.60 9.14
C VAL A 103 -2.65 10.43 7.91
N THR A 104 -2.95 11.73 7.95
CA THR A 104 -2.48 12.67 6.93
C THR A 104 -1.13 13.27 7.33
N TYR A 105 -0.22 13.39 6.37
CA TYR A 105 1.05 14.08 6.50
C TYR A 105 1.18 15.15 5.42
N THR A 106 1.54 16.37 5.81
CA THR A 106 1.81 17.45 4.87
C THR A 106 3.29 17.44 4.49
N ILE A 107 3.57 17.31 3.20
CA ILE A 107 4.93 17.40 2.67
C ILE A 107 5.28 18.88 2.52
N GLU A 108 6.11 19.35 3.44
CA GLU A 108 6.70 20.69 3.39
C GLU A 108 7.91 20.67 2.44
N ASP A 109 7.69 20.90 1.14
CA ASP A 109 8.77 21.16 0.20
C ASP A 109 8.74 22.63 -0.23
N SER A 110 9.86 23.32 0.01
CA SER A 110 10.09 24.72 -0.38
C SER A 110 9.94 25.01 -1.88
N SER A 111 9.90 23.97 -2.72
CA SER A 111 9.78 24.08 -4.18
C SER A 111 8.35 23.98 -4.70
N GLN A 112 7.38 23.55 -3.88
CA GLN A 112 5.98 23.43 -4.29
C GLN A 112 5.14 24.57 -3.72
N THR A 113 4.45 25.31 -4.59
CA THR A 113 3.54 26.40 -4.22
C THR A 113 2.26 25.91 -3.53
N ASP A 114 1.92 24.64 -3.70
CA ASP A 114 0.73 24.01 -3.13
C ASP A 114 1.09 23.01 -2.03
N LYS A 115 0.26 22.96 -0.99
CA LYS A 115 0.38 21.98 0.09
C LYS A 115 0.13 20.57 -0.47
N HIS A 116 1.19 19.77 -0.59
CA HIS A 116 1.09 18.37 -0.98
C HIS A 116 0.81 17.52 0.27
N GLU A 117 -0.41 16.98 0.39
CA GLU A 117 -0.79 16.10 1.49
C GLU A 117 -0.84 14.64 1.04
N VAL A 118 -0.31 13.75 1.89
CA VAL A 118 -0.38 12.31 1.69
C VAL A 118 -1.08 11.64 2.87
N GLU A 119 -1.80 10.58 2.59
CA GLU A 119 -2.33 9.66 3.58
C GLU A 119 -1.37 8.49 3.75
N ILE A 120 -1.15 8.10 5.01
CA ILE A 120 -0.22 7.06 5.42
C ILE A 120 -1.01 6.00 6.18
N MET A 121 -0.86 4.75 5.76
CA MET A 121 -1.39 3.58 6.47
C MET A 121 -0.25 2.59 6.72
N GLY A 122 -0.13 2.11 7.96
CA GLY A 122 0.91 1.14 8.31
C GLY A 122 0.45 -0.30 8.18
N LEU A 123 1.27 -1.15 7.59
CA LEU A 123 0.91 -2.52 7.23
C LEU A 123 2.01 -3.53 7.53
N ASP A 124 1.64 -4.64 8.17
CA ASP A 124 2.53 -5.78 8.40
C ASP A 124 2.32 -6.85 7.33
N ILE A 125 3.23 -6.91 6.36
CA ILE A 125 3.14 -7.89 5.26
C ILE A 125 3.86 -9.20 5.61
N ASP A 126 5.14 -9.09 5.99
CA ASP A 126 5.98 -10.21 6.41
C ASP A 126 6.72 -9.82 7.70
N PRO A 127 6.63 -10.63 8.77
CA PRO A 127 7.33 -10.33 10.02
C PRO A 127 8.87 -10.22 9.87
N ARG A 128 9.46 -10.76 8.79
CA ARG A 128 10.91 -10.69 8.52
C ARG A 128 11.36 -9.33 7.99
N TYR A 129 10.52 -8.67 7.21
CA TYR A 129 10.83 -7.37 6.59
C TYR A 129 10.28 -6.20 7.39
N GLY A 130 9.52 -6.50 8.45
CA GLY A 130 8.89 -5.51 9.31
C GLY A 130 7.73 -4.81 8.62
N ARG A 131 7.37 -3.66 9.19
CA ARG A 131 6.24 -2.85 8.74
C ARG A 131 6.57 -2.07 7.49
N VAL A 132 5.58 -1.89 6.61
CA VAL A 132 5.66 -0.97 5.46
C VAL A 132 4.60 0.12 5.59
N ALA A 133 4.87 1.27 4.99
CA ALA A 133 3.92 2.36 4.86
C ALA A 133 3.29 2.33 3.46
N LEU A 134 1.98 2.17 3.40
CA LEU A 134 1.20 2.48 2.20
C LEU A 134 0.93 3.98 2.20
N VAL A 135 1.30 4.65 1.11
CA VAL A 135 1.21 6.09 0.99
C VAL A 135 0.43 6.44 -0.27
N LYS A 136 -0.53 7.35 -0.17
CA LYS A 136 -1.22 7.91 -1.35
C LYS A 136 -1.46 9.40 -1.19
N THR A 137 -1.47 10.14 -2.28
CA THR A 137 -1.88 11.54 -2.27
C THR A 137 -3.31 11.65 -1.77
N LYS A 138 -3.52 12.54 -0.81
CA LYS A 138 -4.86 12.87 -0.32
C LYS A 138 -5.59 13.62 -1.43
N GLN A 139 -6.76 13.12 -1.80
CA GLN A 139 -7.63 13.86 -2.70
C GLN A 139 -8.18 15.05 -1.92
N SER A 140 -7.86 16.26 -2.35
CA SER A 140 -8.60 17.45 -1.93
C SER A 140 -10.04 17.24 -2.38
N GLY A 141 -10.93 16.89 -1.46
CA GLY A 141 -12.33 16.67 -1.78
C GLY A 141 -12.89 17.93 -2.44
N SER A 142 -13.33 17.80 -3.70
CA SER A 142 -14.53 18.51 -4.10
C SER A 142 -15.61 18.02 -3.15
N SER A 143 -16.13 18.92 -2.32
CA SER A 143 -17.30 18.69 -1.49
C SER A 143 -18.48 18.34 -2.38
N ALA A 144 -18.65 17.05 -2.67
CA ALA A 144 -19.91 16.51 -3.15
C ALA A 144 -20.84 16.45 -1.94
N SER A 145 -21.64 17.50 -1.79
CA SER A 145 -22.83 17.51 -0.94
C SER A 145 -23.72 16.33 -1.33
N PHE A 146 -24.23 15.63 -0.31
CA PHE A 146 -25.19 14.54 -0.42
C PHE A 146 -26.43 14.91 -1.23
#